data_AF-A0A1G6WPK8-F1
#
_entry.id   AF-A0A1G6WPK8-F1
#
_cell.length_a   1.000
_cell.length_b   1.000
_cell.length_c   1.000
_cell.angle_alpha   90.00
_cell.angle_beta   90.00
_cell.angle_gamma   90.00
#
_symmetry.space_group_name_H-M   'P 1'
#
loop_
_entity.id
_entity.type
_entity.pdbx_description
1 polymer ?
#
loop_
_entity_poly.entity_id
_entity_poly.type
_entity_poly.pdbx_seq_one_letter_code
_entity_poly.pdbx_strand_id
1 'polypeptide(L)'
;MTFPRLDSTSRRALLGGLPAALLGLCASALVGAGPARAKASATATTASYDPLKQVWICTFNECDPYYYHPEKGDPVNIVGGHPIPPDTAFEDLPDDWRCPICGAGKDWFEKHA
;
A
#
# COMPACT_ATOMS: atom_id res chain seq x y z
N MET A 1 0.23 31.67 -25.46
CA MET A 1 -0.78 30.63 -25.68
C MET A 1 -1.56 30.49 -24.37
N THR A 2 -2.68 31.19 -24.30
CA THR A 2 -3.52 31.38 -23.11
C THR A 2 -4.51 30.22 -23.04
N PHE A 3 -4.52 29.49 -21.92
CA PHE A 3 -5.45 28.39 -21.69
C PHE A 3 -6.83 28.94 -21.26
N PRO A 4 -7.93 28.63 -21.96
CA PRO A 4 -9.26 28.89 -21.42
C PRO A 4 -9.57 27.88 -20.32
N ARG A 5 -9.78 28.43 -19.12
CA ARG A 5 -10.24 27.75 -17.91
C ARG A 5 -11.70 27.30 -18.13
N LEU A 6 -11.92 26.00 -18.30
CA LEU A 6 -13.27 25.44 -18.30
C LEU A 6 -13.75 25.27 -16.86
N ASP A 7 -14.91 25.88 -16.65
CA ASP A 7 -15.43 26.39 -15.41
C ASP A 7 -16.19 25.33 -14.61
N SER A 8 -15.89 25.26 -13.32
CA SER A 8 -16.39 24.31 -12.33
C SER A 8 -17.82 24.66 -11.85
N THR A 9 -18.76 24.93 -12.76
CA THR A 9 -20.06 25.53 -12.40
C THR A 9 -21.28 24.75 -12.93
N SER A 10 -21.15 23.46 -13.24
CA SER A 10 -22.29 22.66 -13.74
C SER A 10 -22.58 21.39 -12.93
N ARG A 11 -22.61 21.51 -11.60
CA ARG A 11 -23.19 20.47 -10.72
C ARG A 11 -23.72 21.11 -9.43
N ARG A 12 -24.79 21.91 -9.48
CA ARG A 12 -25.53 22.32 -8.27
C ARG A 12 -26.84 23.05 -8.61
N ALA A 13 -27.81 22.27 -9.04
CA ALA A 13 -29.22 22.51 -8.78
C ALA A 13 -29.80 21.10 -8.61
N LEU A 14 -30.17 20.66 -7.41
CA LEU A 14 -31.55 20.77 -6.93
C LEU A 14 -31.55 20.21 -5.50
N LEU A 15 -31.54 21.04 -4.46
CA LEU A 15 -32.02 20.67 -3.13
C LEU A 15 -32.58 21.93 -2.49
N GLY A 16 -33.88 22.14 -2.69
CA GLY A 16 -34.63 23.21 -2.06
C GLY A 16 -34.92 22.92 -0.58
N GLY A 17 -34.97 24.00 0.19
CA GLY A 17 -35.93 24.19 1.28
C GLY A 17 -35.68 23.44 2.59
N LEU A 18 -35.03 24.10 3.54
CA LEU A 18 -35.41 23.95 4.95
C LEU A 18 -35.36 25.32 5.67
N PRO A 19 -36.37 25.65 6.49
CA PRO A 19 -36.64 27.00 6.95
C PRO A 19 -35.74 27.45 8.11
N ALA A 20 -35.52 28.76 8.15
CA ALA A 20 -34.86 29.50 9.20
C ALA A 20 -35.74 29.61 10.45
N ALA A 21 -35.24 29.16 11.61
CA ALA A 21 -35.79 29.52 12.90
C ALA A 21 -34.74 29.37 14.02
N LEU A 22 -34.55 30.48 14.75
CA LEU A 22 -34.23 30.58 16.19
C LEU A 22 -32.77 30.34 16.59
N LEU A 23 -31.98 31.40 16.78
CA LEU A 23 -31.79 32.14 18.05
C LEU A 23 -31.25 31.24 19.19
N GLY A 24 -29.97 31.45 19.53
CA GLY A 24 -29.37 30.87 20.72
C GLY A 24 -27.93 31.34 20.93
N LEU A 25 -27.76 32.52 21.52
CA LEU A 25 -26.52 32.95 22.18
C LEU A 25 -26.19 32.02 23.38
N CYS A 26 -24.92 32.10 23.82
CA CYS A 26 -24.28 31.44 24.99
C CYS A 26 -23.50 30.16 24.59
N ALA A 27 -22.24 29.95 24.93
CA ALA A 27 -21.39 30.55 25.94
C ALA A 27 -19.89 30.35 25.61
N SER A 28 -19.08 31.28 26.09
CA SER A 28 -17.63 31.27 26.17
C SER A 28 -17.09 30.01 26.88
N ALA A 29 -16.00 29.43 26.37
CA ALA A 29 -14.91 28.92 27.21
C ALA A 29 -13.69 28.58 26.34
N LEU A 30 -12.58 29.26 26.66
CA LEU A 30 -11.25 29.05 26.14
C LEU A 30 -10.54 28.06 27.07
N VAL A 31 -10.24 26.83 26.61
CA VAL A 31 -9.30 25.92 27.28
C VAL A 31 -8.68 24.99 26.25
N GLY A 32 -7.34 24.92 26.22
CA GLY A 32 -6.64 23.69 25.81
C GLY A 32 -5.66 23.79 24.66
N ALA A 33 -4.52 24.44 24.89
CA ALA A 33 -3.29 24.08 24.21
C ALA A 33 -2.84 22.68 24.66
N GLY A 34 -2.49 21.81 23.70
CA GLY A 34 -1.87 20.52 23.96
C GLY A 34 -1.41 19.85 22.66
N PRO A 35 -0.10 19.57 22.48
CA PRO A 35 0.40 18.88 21.30
C PRO A 35 0.25 17.37 21.49
N ALA A 36 -0.67 16.75 20.76
CA ALA A 36 -0.72 15.30 20.59
C ALA A 36 -0.15 15.00 19.18
N ARG A 37 1.12 14.61 19.03
CA ARG A 37 1.66 13.26 19.26
C ARG A 37 0.94 12.28 18.31
N ALA A 38 1.57 11.59 17.35
CA ALA A 38 2.98 11.31 17.10
C ALA A 38 3.14 10.82 15.65
N LYS A 39 4.33 11.00 15.07
CA LYS A 39 4.93 9.98 14.21
C LYS A 39 5.19 8.75 15.08
N ALA A 40 4.51 7.65 14.82
CA ALA A 40 4.95 6.30 15.17
C ALA A 40 3.93 5.31 14.60
N SER A 41 4.19 4.77 13.41
CA SER A 41 3.64 3.45 13.10
C SER A 41 4.45 2.47 13.93
N ALA A 42 3.86 2.10 15.05
CA ALA A 42 4.33 1.08 15.95
C ALA A 42 3.78 -0.26 15.45
N THR A 43 4.68 -1.12 14.97
CA THR A 43 4.51 -2.56 15.07
C THR A 43 5.88 -3.18 15.34
N ALA A 44 6.15 -3.38 16.62
CA ALA A 44 7.18 -4.25 17.13
C ALA A 44 6.48 -5.44 17.79
N THR A 45 6.84 -6.67 17.39
CA THR A 45 6.84 -7.90 18.21
C THR A 45 7.51 -9.02 17.39
N THR A 46 8.84 -9.03 17.26
CA THR A 46 9.78 -9.91 17.99
C THR A 46 9.36 -11.39 18.16
N ALA A 47 9.68 -12.23 17.18
CA ALA A 47 10.60 -13.36 17.37
C ALA A 47 11.05 -13.93 15.99
N SER A 48 12.30 -13.63 15.62
CA SER A 48 13.12 -14.37 14.64
C SER A 48 12.76 -14.39 13.14
N TYR A 49 12.05 -13.41 12.59
CA TYR A 49 12.04 -13.21 11.14
C TYR A 49 12.97 -12.04 10.78
N ASP A 50 14.14 -12.36 10.23
CA ASP A 50 15.00 -11.38 9.58
C ASP A 50 14.66 -11.41 8.09
N PRO A 51 13.82 -10.48 7.61
CA PRO A 51 13.28 -10.50 6.26
C PRO A 51 14.35 -10.31 5.17
N LEU A 52 15.57 -9.86 5.53
CA LEU A 52 16.70 -9.76 4.62
C LEU A 52 17.53 -11.05 4.56
N LYS A 53 17.40 -11.96 5.54
CA LYS A 53 18.04 -13.31 5.50
C LYS A 53 17.24 -14.33 4.69
N GLN A 54 16.08 -13.96 4.17
CA GLN A 54 15.22 -14.83 3.38
C GLN A 54 15.04 -14.29 1.96
N VAL A 55 16.14 -13.89 1.35
CA VAL A 55 16.15 -13.57 -0.08
C VAL A 55 16.10 -14.88 -0.86
N TRP A 56 15.32 -14.92 -1.94
CA TRP A 56 15.26 -16.09 -2.82
C TRP A 56 15.77 -15.71 -4.20
N ILE A 57 16.65 -16.54 -4.76
CA ILE A 57 17.23 -16.32 -6.09
C ILE A 57 16.68 -17.33 -7.08
N CYS A 58 16.28 -16.86 -8.26
CA CYS A 58 15.92 -17.76 -9.36
C CYS A 58 17.18 -18.41 -9.94
N THR A 59 17.22 -19.74 -9.97
CA THR A 59 18.34 -20.55 -10.50
C THR A 59 18.05 -21.15 -11.87
N PHE A 60 16.98 -20.71 -12.55
CA PHE A 60 16.63 -21.20 -13.88
C PHE A 60 17.69 -20.81 -14.92
N ASN A 61 18.16 -21.78 -15.71
CA ASN A 61 19.31 -21.64 -16.61
C ASN A 61 19.17 -20.51 -17.65
N GLU A 62 17.95 -20.21 -18.10
CA GLU A 62 17.67 -19.18 -19.11
C GLU A 62 17.11 -17.89 -18.48
N CYS A 63 17.33 -17.66 -17.19
CA CYS A 63 16.84 -16.50 -16.45
C CYS A 63 17.98 -15.57 -16.00
N ASP A 64 17.75 -14.25 -16.10
CA ASP A 64 18.59 -13.29 -15.37
C ASP A 64 18.35 -13.46 -13.85
N PRO A 65 19.40 -13.35 -13.02
CA PRO A 65 19.28 -13.58 -11.58
C PRO A 65 18.27 -12.61 -10.96
N TYR A 66 17.14 -13.16 -10.53
CA TYR A 66 16.07 -12.41 -9.87
C TYR A 66 16.09 -12.71 -8.37
N TYR A 67 16.12 -11.66 -7.55
CA TYR A 67 16.12 -11.73 -6.10
C TYR A 67 14.75 -11.30 -5.56
N TYR A 68 14.00 -12.25 -5.03
CA TYR A 68 12.77 -11.97 -4.32
C TYR A 68 13.10 -11.47 -2.91
N HIS A 69 12.58 -10.28 -2.58
CA HIS A 69 12.72 -9.67 -1.26
C HIS A 69 11.36 -9.61 -0.57
N PRO A 70 11.15 -10.35 0.55
CA PRO A 70 9.88 -10.35 1.27
C PRO A 70 9.40 -8.95 1.65
N GLU A 71 10.30 -8.07 2.09
CA GLU A 71 9.97 -6.67 2.47
C GLU A 71 9.39 -5.84 1.32
N LYS A 72 9.76 -6.17 0.08
CA LYS A 72 9.28 -5.43 -1.11
C LYS A 72 8.08 -6.11 -1.75
N GLY A 73 7.93 -7.42 -1.57
CA GLY A 73 6.99 -8.24 -2.31
C GLY A 73 7.34 -8.25 -3.80
N ASP A 74 6.32 -8.36 -4.64
CA ASP A 74 6.45 -8.31 -6.10
C ASP A 74 5.26 -7.56 -6.72
N PRO A 75 5.40 -6.25 -6.98
CA PRO A 75 4.34 -5.46 -7.61
C PRO A 75 4.22 -5.71 -9.11
N VAL A 76 5.17 -6.42 -9.73
CA VAL A 76 5.19 -6.71 -11.17
C VAL A 76 4.37 -7.96 -11.47
N ASN A 77 4.45 -8.98 -10.60
CA ASN A 77 3.57 -10.14 -10.70
C ASN A 77 2.18 -9.84 -10.14
N ILE A 78 1.17 -10.11 -10.97
CA ILE A 78 -0.23 -10.06 -10.57
C ILE A 78 -0.75 -11.50 -10.58
N VAL A 79 -0.94 -12.07 -9.40
CA VAL A 79 -1.48 -13.43 -9.23
C VAL A 79 -2.85 -13.32 -8.58
N GLY A 80 -3.86 -14.00 -9.14
CA GLY A 80 -5.22 -13.91 -8.61
C GLY A 80 -5.89 -12.53 -8.74
N GLY A 81 -5.36 -11.65 -9.60
CA GLY A 81 -5.91 -10.31 -9.85
C GLY A 81 -5.32 -9.19 -8.97
N HIS A 82 -4.33 -9.49 -8.12
CA HIS A 82 -3.68 -8.51 -7.26
C HIS A 82 -2.15 -8.65 -7.28
N PRO A 83 -1.39 -7.56 -7.13
CA PRO A 83 0.07 -7.62 -6.96
C PRO A 83 0.44 -8.24 -5.60
N ILE A 84 1.64 -8.81 -5.50
CA ILE A 84 2.15 -9.36 -4.24
C ILE A 84 2.56 -8.21 -3.31
N PRO A 85 1.92 -8.06 -2.13
CA PRO A 85 2.22 -6.96 -1.22
C PRO A 85 3.60 -7.13 -0.56
N PRO A 86 4.19 -6.04 -0.05
CA PRO A 86 5.37 -6.12 0.81
C PRO A 86 5.06 -6.91 2.09
N ASP A 87 6.12 -7.44 2.70
CA ASP A 87 6.06 -8.34 3.88
C ASP A 87 5.40 -9.69 3.58
N THR A 88 5.50 -10.16 2.33
CA THR A 88 5.06 -11.50 1.94
C THR A 88 6.27 -12.43 1.91
N ALA A 89 6.30 -13.44 2.79
CA ALA A 89 7.34 -14.46 2.73
C ALA A 89 7.20 -15.27 1.43
N PHE A 90 8.32 -15.79 0.91
CA PHE A 90 8.29 -16.61 -0.30
C PHE A 90 7.45 -17.89 -0.14
N GLU A 91 7.43 -18.45 1.07
CA GLU A 91 6.63 -19.64 1.41
C GLU A 91 5.13 -19.36 1.38
N ASP A 92 4.70 -18.12 1.62
CA ASP A 92 3.31 -17.68 1.55
C ASP A 92 2.86 -17.31 0.12
N LEU A 93 3.76 -17.33 -0.86
CA LEU A 93 3.41 -17.05 -2.25
C LEU A 93 2.50 -18.14 -2.83
N PRO A 94 1.50 -17.77 -3.64
CA PRO A 94 0.64 -18.74 -4.32
C PRO A 94 1.43 -19.65 -5.28
N ASP A 95 0.93 -20.86 -5.54
CA ASP A 95 1.57 -21.81 -6.47
C ASP A 95 1.60 -21.35 -7.93
N ASP A 96 0.67 -20.48 -8.30
CA ASP A 96 0.63 -19.82 -9.60
C ASP A 96 1.63 -18.67 -9.72
N TRP A 97 2.32 -18.27 -8.64
CA TRP A 97 3.35 -17.25 -8.73
C TRP A 97 4.54 -17.77 -9.55
N ARG A 98 5.02 -16.91 -10.45
CA ARG A 98 6.13 -17.23 -11.35
C ARG A 98 7.15 -16.09 -11.32
N CYS A 99 8.40 -16.40 -11.63
CA CYS A 99 9.46 -15.42 -11.77
C CYS A 99 9.03 -14.33 -12.79
N PRO A 100 9.07 -13.03 -12.43
CA PRO A 100 8.68 -11.95 -13.35
C PRO A 100 9.63 -11.79 -14.54
N ILE A 101 10.82 -12.40 -14.47
CA ILE A 101 11.83 -12.35 -15.52
C ILE A 101 11.63 -13.47 -16.54
N CYS A 102 11.58 -14.73 -16.09
CA CYS A 102 11.56 -15.90 -16.98
C CYS A 102 10.24 -16.69 -16.98
N GLY A 103 9.32 -16.41 -16.05
CA GLY A 103 8.09 -17.18 -15.89
C GLY A 103 8.30 -18.58 -15.30
N ALA A 104 9.46 -18.90 -14.74
CA ALA A 104 9.65 -20.15 -14.00
C ALA A 104 8.83 -20.16 -12.70
N GLY A 105 8.33 -21.33 -12.29
CA GLY A 105 7.62 -21.48 -11.01
C GLY A 105 8.54 -21.35 -9.78
N LYS A 106 7.94 -21.41 -8.59
CA LYS A 106 8.65 -21.39 -7.30
C LYS A 106 9.68 -22.53 -7.15
N ASP A 107 9.53 -23.61 -7.90
CA ASP A 107 10.43 -24.77 -7.86
C ASP A 107 11.88 -24.44 -8.26
N TRP A 108 12.06 -23.36 -9.03
CA TRP A 108 13.37 -22.90 -9.52
C TRP A 108 13.98 -21.80 -8.65
N PHE A 109 13.49 -21.64 -7.42
CA PHE A 109 14.01 -20.66 -6.48
C PHE A 109 14.76 -21.34 -5.35
N GLU A 110 15.94 -20.80 -5.06
CA GLU A 110 16.77 -21.24 -3.94
C GLU A 110 16.93 -20.11 -2.93
N LYS A 111 17.09 -20.50 -1.66
CA LYS A 111 17.33 -19.54 -0.58
C LYS A 111 18.74 -18.95 -0.72
N HIS A 112 18.81 -17.64 -0.89
CA HIS A 112 20.05 -16.87 -0.92
C HIS A 112 20.33 -16.33 0.49
N ALA A 113 21.28 -16.96 1.17
CA ALA A 113 21.67 -16.69 2.56
C ALA A 113 22.81 -15.66 2.67
#